data_AF-A0AAV4ND57-F1
#
_entry.id   AF-A0AAV4ND57-F1
#
_cell.length_a   1.000
_cell.length_b   1.000
_cell.length_c   1.000
_cell.angle_alpha   90.00
_cell.angle_beta   90.00
_cell.angle_gamma   90.00
#
_symmetry.space_group_name_H-M   'P 1'
#
loop_
_entity.id
_entity.type
_entity.pdbx_description
1 polymer ?
#
loop_
_entity_poly.entity_id
_entity_poly.type
_entity_poly.pdbx_seq_one_letter_code
_entity_poly.pdbx_strand_id
1 'polypeptide(L)'
;MTSHFKETPPFATEFAKFSSAVQFEFENVKDFSIRVQGLSQKCLESDSENEKVSEGFKEKLLLSKFISGLKGNIRTQVLIADPSSFAEAVDFALRVERSFEVASPNVNVISQTDSNAVEGVKEGFTKTLDLVLKQLEHLNTRIDELDKQRDIPENNYTNQPPSQRRDRKPLKCFYCGRLGHIASECQRKKERLSAGWSAK
;
A
#
# COMPACT_ATOMS: atom_id res chain seq x y z
N MET A 1 -17.80 -62.16 6.74
CA MET A 1 -18.42 -61.18 7.67
C MET A 1 -17.31 -60.53 8.48
N THR A 2 -16.67 -59.50 7.93
CA THR A 2 -15.67 -58.71 8.64
C THR A 2 -16.40 -57.61 9.42
N SER A 3 -16.75 -57.90 10.67
CA SER A 3 -17.15 -56.87 11.62
C SER A 3 -15.93 -56.00 11.89
N HIS A 4 -15.76 -54.94 11.09
CA HIS A 4 -14.74 -53.94 11.35
C HIS A 4 -15.06 -53.26 12.68
N PHE A 5 -14.20 -53.56 13.64
CA PHE A 5 -14.07 -52.99 14.96
C PHE A 5 -14.07 -51.45 14.86
N LYS A 6 -15.22 -50.81 15.13
CA LYS A 6 -15.26 -49.37 15.40
C LYS A 6 -14.88 -49.18 16.86
N GLU A 7 -13.59 -49.11 17.15
CA GLU A 7 -13.16 -48.51 18.42
C GLU A 7 -13.50 -47.03 18.32
N THR A 8 -14.57 -46.61 19.00
CA THR A 8 -14.82 -45.20 19.25
C THR A 8 -13.70 -44.67 20.16
N PRO A 9 -12.88 -43.73 19.69
CA PRO A 9 -11.83 -43.15 20.52
C PRO A 9 -12.44 -42.47 21.76
N PRO A 10 -11.73 -42.43 22.89
CA PRO A 10 -12.20 -41.74 24.09
C PRO A 10 -12.54 -40.27 23.82
N PHE A 11 -13.54 -39.73 24.51
CA PHE A 11 -13.91 -38.31 24.43
C PHE A 11 -12.70 -37.38 24.53
N ALA A 12 -11.78 -37.64 25.46
CA ALA A 12 -10.57 -36.84 25.65
C ALA A 12 -9.71 -36.75 24.37
N THR A 13 -9.65 -37.82 23.57
CA THR A 13 -8.92 -37.86 22.31
C THR A 13 -9.61 -37.01 21.24
N GLU A 14 -10.93 -37.09 21.12
CA GLU A 14 -11.70 -36.28 20.17
C GLU A 14 -11.69 -34.80 20.57
N PHE A 15 -11.82 -34.50 21.87
CA PHE A 15 -11.71 -33.15 22.38
C PHE A 15 -10.32 -32.56 22.16
N ALA A 16 -9.25 -33.33 22.36
CA ALA A 16 -7.89 -32.88 22.08
C ALA A 16 -7.68 -32.54 20.60
N LYS A 17 -8.25 -33.33 19.68
CA LYS A 17 -8.22 -33.04 18.23
C LYS A 17 -8.98 -31.76 17.91
N PHE A 18 -10.15 -31.56 18.52
CA PHE A 18 -10.94 -30.35 18.35
C PHE A 18 -10.22 -29.12 18.92
N SER A 19 -9.77 -29.18 20.18
CA SER A 19 -9.14 -28.06 20.90
C SER A 19 -7.84 -27.60 20.24
N SER A 20 -7.06 -28.53 19.67
CA SER A 20 -5.81 -28.24 18.95
C SER A 20 -6.00 -27.92 17.46
N ALA A 21 -7.22 -27.95 16.93
CA ALA A 21 -7.44 -27.71 15.51
C ALA A 21 -6.98 -26.31 15.08
N VAL A 22 -6.13 -26.25 14.05
CA VAL A 22 -5.69 -25.02 13.39
C VAL A 22 -5.78 -25.23 11.88
N GLN A 23 -5.99 -24.15 11.13
CA GLN A 23 -6.01 -24.14 9.67
C GLN A 23 -4.61 -24.50 9.15
N PHE A 24 -4.52 -25.48 8.26
CA PHE A 24 -3.24 -25.86 7.66
C PHE A 24 -2.75 -24.86 6.60
N GLU A 25 -1.48 -24.96 6.22
CA GLU A 25 -0.84 -24.04 5.26
C GLU A 25 -1.59 -23.98 3.92
N PHE A 26 -1.98 -25.13 3.37
CA PHE A 26 -2.70 -25.24 2.10
C PHE A 26 -4.20 -25.49 2.23
N GLU A 27 -4.72 -25.40 3.46
CA GLU A 27 -6.15 -25.53 3.70
C GLU A 27 -6.82 -24.17 3.56
N ASN A 28 -7.89 -24.12 2.75
CA ASN A 28 -8.73 -22.93 2.61
C ASN A 28 -9.70 -22.82 3.80
N VAL A 29 -10.33 -21.64 3.97
CA VAL A 29 -11.23 -21.38 5.08
C VAL A 29 -12.44 -22.32 5.09
N LYS A 30 -12.95 -22.69 3.92
CA LYS A 30 -14.12 -23.57 3.78
C LYS A 30 -13.83 -24.98 4.28
N ASP A 31 -12.70 -25.55 3.89
CA ASP A 31 -12.31 -26.91 4.29
C ASP A 31 -12.00 -26.94 5.79
N PHE A 32 -11.35 -25.90 6.30
CA PHE A 32 -11.11 -25.75 7.73
C PHE A 32 -12.41 -25.67 8.54
N SER A 33 -13.40 -24.88 8.07
CA SER A 33 -14.68 -24.73 8.78
C SER A 33 -15.45 -26.05 8.86
N ILE A 34 -15.51 -26.82 7.77
CA ILE A 34 -16.13 -28.14 7.72
C ILE A 34 -15.40 -29.09 8.68
N ARG A 35 -14.06 -29.09 8.66
CA ARG A 35 -13.26 -29.98 9.51
C ARG A 35 -13.45 -29.68 11.00
N VAL A 36 -13.39 -28.42 11.41
CA VAL A 36 -13.55 -28.05 12.83
C VAL A 36 -14.98 -28.29 13.32
N GLN A 37 -15.99 -28.07 12.48
CA GLN A 37 -17.39 -28.40 12.78
C GLN A 37 -17.57 -29.91 12.96
N GLY A 38 -17.00 -30.73 12.07
CA GLY A 38 -17.06 -32.19 12.19
C GLY A 38 -16.36 -32.73 13.44
N LEU A 39 -15.25 -32.11 13.87
CA LEU A 39 -14.59 -32.44 15.13
C LEU A 39 -15.44 -32.05 16.34
N SER A 40 -16.10 -30.89 16.29
CA SER A 40 -17.03 -30.44 17.32
C SER A 40 -18.21 -31.39 17.50
N GLN A 41 -18.82 -31.85 16.40
CA GLN A 41 -19.94 -32.79 16.43
C GLN A 41 -19.51 -34.12 17.04
N LYS A 42 -18.41 -34.72 16.55
CA LYS A 42 -17.89 -35.98 17.07
C LYS A 42 -17.56 -35.93 18.56
N CYS A 43 -17.05 -34.80 19.04
CA CYS A 43 -16.72 -34.63 20.44
C CYS A 43 -17.97 -34.40 21.31
N LEU A 44 -18.89 -33.53 20.87
CA LEU A 44 -20.00 -33.03 21.70
C LEU A 44 -21.33 -33.80 21.52
N GLU A 45 -21.40 -34.73 20.57
CA GLU A 45 -22.57 -35.59 20.31
C GLU A 45 -22.30 -37.07 20.65
N SER A 46 -21.17 -37.37 21.30
CA SER A 46 -20.85 -38.74 21.72
C SER A 46 -21.80 -39.22 22.82
N ASP A 47 -22.37 -40.42 22.62
CA ASP A 47 -23.49 -41.06 23.33
C ASP A 47 -23.35 -41.15 24.87
N SER A 48 -23.57 -40.06 25.60
CA SER A 48 -23.75 -40.13 27.05
C SER A 48 -25.02 -39.39 27.47
N GLU A 49 -25.92 -40.16 28.07
CA GLU A 49 -27.20 -39.74 28.64
C GLU A 49 -27.09 -38.70 29.77
N ASN A 50 -25.88 -38.25 30.09
CA ASN A 50 -25.62 -37.23 31.10
C ASN A 50 -25.33 -35.89 30.44
N GLU A 51 -26.31 -34.99 30.58
CA GLU A 51 -26.19 -33.55 30.42
C GLU A 51 -25.92 -33.09 28.99
N LYS A 52 -27.00 -32.89 28.21
CA LYS A 52 -26.96 -32.17 26.94
C LYS A 52 -26.31 -30.81 27.17
N VAL A 53 -25.04 -30.69 26.77
CA VAL A 53 -24.36 -29.42 26.65
C VAL A 53 -25.25 -28.49 25.82
N SER A 54 -25.59 -27.32 26.36
CA SER A 54 -26.46 -26.36 25.69
C SER A 54 -25.96 -26.07 24.27
N GLU A 55 -26.85 -26.12 23.28
CA GLU A 55 -26.51 -25.83 21.88
C GLU A 55 -25.83 -24.46 21.74
N GLY A 56 -26.25 -23.46 22.52
CA GLY A 56 -25.61 -22.15 22.53
C GLY A 56 -24.17 -22.17 23.09
N PHE A 57 -23.84 -23.11 23.98
CA PHE A 57 -22.45 -23.31 24.42
C PHE A 57 -21.62 -24.00 23.35
N LYS A 58 -22.18 -25.02 22.67
CA LYS A 58 -21.50 -25.70 21.55
C LYS A 58 -21.18 -24.73 20.43
N GLU A 59 -22.13 -23.86 20.09
CA GLU A 59 -21.94 -22.84 19.07
C GLU A 59 -20.84 -21.84 19.45
N LYS A 60 -20.84 -21.33 20.69
CA LYS A 60 -19.78 -20.43 21.18
C LYS A 60 -18.41 -21.11 21.19
N LEU A 61 -18.36 -22.37 21.59
CA LEU A 61 -17.12 -23.16 21.61
C LEU A 61 -16.59 -23.37 20.19
N LEU A 62 -17.47 -23.73 19.25
CA LEU A 62 -17.13 -23.89 17.84
C LEU A 62 -16.67 -22.57 17.22
N LEU A 63 -17.37 -21.47 17.48
CA LEU A 63 -17.00 -20.12 17.04
C LEU A 63 -15.61 -19.72 17.56
N SER A 64 -15.39 -19.84 18.88
CA SER A 64 -14.09 -19.54 19.49
C SER A 64 -12.97 -20.41 18.92
N LYS A 65 -13.25 -21.70 18.71
CA LYS A 65 -12.27 -22.63 18.16
C LYS A 65 -11.94 -22.33 16.70
N PHE A 66 -12.94 -21.99 15.90
CA PHE A 66 -12.76 -21.57 14.53
C PHE A 66 -11.90 -20.31 14.44
N ILE A 67 -12.27 -19.24 15.14
CA ILE A 67 -11.52 -17.97 15.11
C ILE A 67 -10.07 -18.18 15.57
N SER A 68 -9.85 -18.87 16.69
CA SER A 68 -8.50 -19.10 17.21
C SER A 68 -7.63 -19.95 16.26
N GLY A 69 -8.25 -20.86 15.50
CA GLY A 69 -7.55 -21.75 14.58
C GLY A 69 -7.30 -21.17 13.18
N LEU A 70 -7.89 -20.04 12.81
CA LEU A 70 -7.66 -19.39 11.52
C LEU A 70 -6.22 -18.89 11.36
N LYS A 71 -5.75 -18.82 10.10
CA LYS A 71 -4.47 -18.17 9.74
C LYS A 71 -4.43 -16.72 10.24
N GLY A 72 -3.26 -16.27 10.69
CA GLY A 72 -3.11 -14.98 11.40
C GLY A 72 -3.63 -13.76 10.63
N ASN A 73 -3.44 -13.71 9.31
CA ASN A 73 -3.93 -12.64 8.44
C ASN A 73 -5.47 -12.60 8.37
N ILE A 74 -6.12 -13.76 8.32
CA ILE A 74 -7.59 -13.88 8.28
C ILE A 74 -8.17 -13.68 9.69
N ARG A 75 -7.59 -14.33 10.69
CA ARG A 75 -8.00 -14.27 12.11
C ARG A 75 -8.09 -12.84 12.62
N THR A 76 -7.09 -12.01 12.32
CA THR A 76 -7.06 -10.62 12.77
C THR A 76 -8.24 -9.83 12.23
N GLN A 77 -8.60 -10.02 10.96
CA GLN A 77 -9.77 -9.36 10.35
C GLN A 77 -11.08 -9.85 10.96
N VAL A 78 -11.21 -11.17 11.17
CA VAL A 78 -12.41 -11.77 11.77
C VAL A 78 -12.60 -11.30 13.22
N LEU A 79 -11.52 -11.18 14.00
CA LEU A 79 -11.60 -10.66 15.37
C LEU A 79 -12.07 -9.21 15.44
N ILE A 80 -11.66 -8.37 14.48
CA ILE A 80 -12.12 -6.97 14.38
C ILE A 80 -13.61 -6.90 14.05
N ALA A 81 -14.10 -7.82 13.22
CA ALA A 81 -15.51 -7.88 12.85
C ALA A 81 -16.43 -8.35 13.99
N ASP A 82 -15.88 -8.97 15.04
CA ASP A 82 -16.59 -9.49 16.22
C ASP A 82 -17.89 -10.27 15.87
N PRO A 83 -17.80 -11.37 15.10
CA PRO A 83 -18.96 -12.13 14.68
C PRO A 83 -19.66 -12.80 15.87
N SER A 84 -20.98 -12.79 15.84
CA SER A 84 -21.84 -13.32 16.91
C SER A 84 -22.13 -14.82 16.79
N SER A 85 -21.94 -15.40 15.60
CA SER A 85 -22.23 -16.80 15.30
C SER A 85 -21.12 -17.44 14.46
N PHE A 86 -21.05 -18.78 14.50
CA PHE A 86 -20.11 -19.53 13.66
C PHE A 86 -20.34 -19.28 12.17
N ALA A 87 -21.60 -19.25 11.73
CA ALA A 87 -21.94 -19.02 10.33
C ALA A 87 -21.47 -17.64 9.83
N GLU A 88 -21.69 -16.60 10.64
CA GLU A 88 -21.24 -15.24 10.35
C GLU A 88 -19.70 -15.16 10.25
N ALA A 89 -19.00 -15.80 11.19
CA ALA A 89 -17.54 -15.84 11.19
C ALA A 89 -16.98 -16.53 9.93
N VAL A 90 -17.60 -17.64 9.50
CA VAL A 90 -17.20 -18.37 8.29
C VAL A 90 -17.41 -17.51 7.04
N ASP A 91 -18.58 -16.90 6.89
CA ASP A 91 -18.89 -16.05 5.74
C ASP A 91 -17.94 -14.84 5.65
N PHE A 92 -17.67 -14.18 6.77
CA PHE A 92 -16.68 -13.10 6.83
C PHE A 92 -15.26 -13.60 6.48
N ALA A 93 -14.83 -14.72 7.05
CA ALA A 93 -13.50 -15.29 6.77
C ALA A 93 -13.34 -15.67 5.29
N LEU A 94 -14.39 -16.21 4.64
CA LEU A 94 -14.38 -16.52 3.21
C LEU A 94 -14.24 -15.26 2.34
N ARG A 95 -14.92 -14.17 2.72
CA ARG A 95 -14.74 -12.88 2.02
C ARG A 95 -13.30 -12.37 2.15
N VAL A 96 -12.73 -12.46 3.34
CA VAL A 96 -11.34 -12.04 3.60
C VAL A 96 -10.35 -12.89 2.80
N GLU A 97 -10.52 -14.22 2.77
CA GLU A 97 -9.68 -15.14 1.98
C GLU A 97 -9.71 -14.78 0.49
N ARG A 98 -10.92 -14.60 -0.09
CA ARG A 98 -11.07 -14.17 -1.48
C ARG A 98 -10.44 -12.80 -1.75
N SER A 99 -10.48 -11.89 -0.78
CA SER A 99 -9.88 -10.56 -0.90
C SER A 99 -8.35 -10.65 -1.01
N PHE A 100 -7.72 -11.63 -0.36
CA PHE A 100 -6.29 -11.89 -0.51
C PHE A 100 -5.93 -12.48 -1.87
N GLU A 101 -6.77 -13.34 -2.45
CA GLU A 101 -6.57 -13.87 -3.81
C GLU A 101 -6.67 -12.77 -4.87
N VAL A 102 -7.65 -11.88 -4.75
CA VAL A 102 -7.87 -10.77 -5.70
C VAL A 102 -6.80 -9.69 -5.59
N ALA A 103 -6.15 -9.51 -4.43
CA ALA A 103 -5.05 -8.57 -4.25
C ALA A 103 -3.77 -8.96 -5.03
N SER A 104 -3.69 -10.20 -5.54
CA SER A 104 -2.62 -10.67 -6.43
C SER A 104 -3.17 -11.21 -7.76
N PRO A 105 -3.84 -10.40 -8.61
CA PRO A 105 -4.46 -10.92 -9.81
C PRO A 105 -3.41 -11.09 -10.91
N ASN A 106 -3.17 -12.33 -11.32
CA ASN A 106 -2.66 -12.60 -12.66
C ASN A 106 -3.82 -12.37 -13.65
N VAL A 107 -3.73 -11.29 -14.44
CA VAL A 107 -4.81 -10.76 -15.31
C VAL A 107 -5.32 -11.77 -16.34
N ASN A 108 -4.58 -12.86 -16.60
CA ASN A 108 -4.98 -13.91 -17.56
C ASN A 108 -6.12 -14.83 -17.10
N VAL A 109 -6.61 -14.75 -15.85
CA VAL A 109 -7.61 -15.70 -15.30
C VAL A 109 -8.98 -15.06 -15.04
N ILE A 110 -9.20 -13.80 -15.41
CA ILE A 110 -10.49 -13.10 -15.19
C ILE A 110 -11.39 -13.23 -16.43
N SER A 111 -11.70 -14.48 -16.81
CA SER A 111 -12.67 -14.73 -17.91
C SER A 111 -13.93 -15.45 -17.44
N GLN A 112 -13.98 -15.93 -16.19
CA GLN A 112 -15.09 -16.77 -15.73
C GLN A 112 -15.36 -16.50 -14.24
N THR A 113 -16.24 -15.54 -13.93
CA THR A 113 -17.35 -15.63 -12.95
C THR A 113 -17.88 -14.26 -12.52
N ASP A 114 -19.22 -14.19 -12.46
CA ASP A 114 -20.14 -13.27 -11.77
C ASP A 114 -20.03 -11.74 -11.97
N SER A 115 -20.89 -11.25 -12.86
CA SER A 115 -20.95 -9.89 -13.42
C SER A 115 -21.04 -8.72 -12.43
N ASN A 116 -21.57 -8.88 -11.22
CA ASN A 116 -21.90 -7.72 -10.36
C ASN A 116 -20.74 -7.24 -9.48
N ALA A 117 -19.86 -8.14 -9.01
CA ALA A 117 -18.63 -7.74 -8.30
C ALA A 117 -17.51 -7.30 -9.28
N VAL A 118 -17.61 -7.78 -10.52
CA VAL A 118 -16.67 -7.53 -11.62
C VAL A 118 -16.78 -6.09 -12.14
N GLU A 119 -17.96 -5.48 -12.10
CA GLU A 119 -18.18 -4.12 -12.59
C GLU A 119 -17.49 -3.07 -11.71
N GLY A 120 -17.62 -3.16 -10.39
CA GLY A 120 -16.98 -2.22 -9.46
C GLY A 120 -15.44 -2.30 -9.47
N VAL A 121 -14.88 -3.50 -9.66
CA VAL A 121 -13.43 -3.70 -9.77
C VAL A 121 -12.90 -3.20 -11.13
N LYS A 122 -13.62 -3.50 -12.23
CA LYS A 122 -13.29 -2.95 -13.55
C LYS A 122 -13.35 -1.42 -13.54
N GLU A 123 -14.38 -0.84 -12.94
CA GLU A 123 -14.57 0.61 -12.87
C GLU A 123 -13.53 1.30 -11.98
N GLY A 124 -13.15 0.69 -10.85
CA GLY A 124 -12.05 1.18 -10.03
C GLY A 124 -10.69 1.15 -10.77
N PHE A 125 -10.45 0.08 -11.52
CA PHE A 125 -9.24 -0.06 -12.34
C PHE A 125 -9.22 0.93 -13.50
N THR A 126 -10.32 1.11 -14.23
CA THR A 126 -10.39 2.09 -15.34
C THR A 126 -10.23 3.51 -14.84
N LYS A 127 -10.81 3.86 -13.69
CA LYS A 127 -10.62 5.17 -13.06
C LYS A 127 -9.17 5.40 -12.63
N THR A 128 -8.53 4.39 -12.04
CA THR A 128 -7.12 4.49 -11.61
C THR A 128 -6.19 4.61 -12.82
N LEU A 129 -6.43 3.81 -13.86
CA LEU A 129 -5.67 3.83 -15.10
C LEU A 129 -5.87 5.16 -15.84
N ASP A 130 -7.10 5.67 -15.92
CA ASP A 130 -7.43 7.00 -16.47
C ASP A 130 -6.72 8.12 -15.71
N LEU A 131 -6.67 8.04 -14.37
CA LEU A 131 -5.93 9.00 -13.54
C LEU A 131 -4.43 8.98 -13.85
N VAL A 132 -3.84 7.79 -13.99
CA VAL A 132 -2.42 7.62 -14.32
C VAL A 132 -2.13 8.14 -15.74
N LEU A 133 -2.99 7.85 -16.71
CA LEU A 133 -2.86 8.37 -18.07
C LEU A 133 -2.92 9.91 -18.09
N LYS A 134 -3.89 10.51 -17.40
CA LYS A 134 -3.98 11.97 -17.25
C LYS A 134 -2.74 12.57 -16.60
N GLN A 135 -2.20 11.89 -15.59
CA GLN A 135 -0.97 12.35 -14.92
C GLN A 135 0.25 12.23 -15.83
N LEU A 136 0.33 11.19 -16.67
CA LEU A 136 1.37 11.05 -17.68
C LEU A 136 1.28 12.13 -18.78
N GLU A 137 0.07 12.45 -19.26
CA GLU A 137 -0.14 13.55 -20.21
C GLU A 137 0.28 14.90 -19.62
N HIS A 138 -0.08 15.15 -18.36
CA HIS A 138 0.37 16.35 -17.65
C HIS A 138 1.89 16.40 -17.47
N LEU A 139 2.55 15.25 -17.31
CA LEU A 139 4.02 15.20 -17.25
C LEU A 139 4.65 15.45 -18.63
N ASN A 140 4.11 14.86 -19.70
CA ASN A 140 4.61 15.08 -21.06
C ASN A 140 4.48 16.54 -21.48
N THR A 141 3.35 17.19 -21.20
CA THR A 141 3.17 18.63 -21.47
C THR A 141 4.16 19.50 -20.70
N ARG A 142 4.43 19.17 -19.43
CA ARG A 142 5.44 19.88 -18.64
C ARG A 142 6.86 19.66 -19.15
N ILE A 143 7.17 18.48 -19.70
CA ILE A 143 8.45 18.21 -20.38
C ILE A 143 8.56 19.07 -21.65
N ASP A 144 7.51 19.11 -22.48
CA ASP A 144 7.48 19.95 -23.69
C ASP A 144 7.68 21.45 -23.37
N GLU A 145 7.10 21.93 -22.27
CA GLU A 145 7.30 23.31 -21.79
C GLU A 145 8.74 23.57 -21.36
N LEU A 146 9.39 22.62 -20.68
CA LEU A 146 10.79 22.72 -20.27
C LEU A 146 11.74 22.64 -21.47
N ASP A 147 11.42 21.84 -22.48
CA ASP A 147 12.20 21.76 -23.72
C ASP A 147 12.06 23.05 -24.55
N LYS A 148 10.85 23.63 -24.64
CA LYS A 148 10.64 24.96 -25.23
C LYS A 148 11.39 26.08 -24.49
N GLN A 149 11.61 25.94 -23.18
CA GLN A 149 12.43 26.88 -22.39
C GLN A 149 13.93 26.64 -22.58
N ARG A 150 14.36 25.44 -22.99
CA ARG A 150 15.74 25.12 -23.36
C ARG A 150 16.09 25.54 -24.78
N ASP A 151 15.12 25.62 -25.69
CA ASP A 151 15.27 26.16 -27.05
C ASP A 151 15.32 27.70 -27.12
N ILE A 152 15.80 28.38 -26.07
CA ILE A 152 16.30 29.75 -26.24
C ILE A 152 17.58 29.62 -27.07
N PRO A 153 17.67 30.21 -28.27
CA PRO A 153 18.88 30.13 -29.07
C PRO A 153 20.03 30.75 -28.30
N GLU A 154 20.94 29.90 -27.84
CA GLU A 154 22.23 30.30 -27.30
C GLU A 154 23.11 30.79 -28.46
N ASN A 155 22.80 31.97 -29.03
CA ASN A 155 23.84 32.90 -29.48
C ASN A 155 23.37 34.26 -30.00
N ASN A 156 24.16 35.26 -29.61
CA ASN A 156 24.62 36.42 -30.40
C ASN A 156 23.92 37.78 -30.21
N TYR A 157 24.31 38.49 -29.15
CA TYR A 157 24.37 39.96 -29.14
C TYR A 157 25.78 40.45 -28.77
N THR A 158 26.76 40.26 -29.66
CA THR A 158 27.93 41.16 -29.71
C THR A 158 28.24 41.72 -31.11
N ASN A 159 27.31 41.61 -32.07
CA ASN A 159 27.40 42.34 -33.34
C ASN A 159 26.12 43.14 -33.59
N GLN A 160 25.96 44.27 -32.88
CA GLN A 160 24.99 45.30 -33.27
C GLN A 160 25.67 46.38 -34.14
N PRO A 161 25.01 46.85 -35.21
CA PRO A 161 25.52 47.87 -36.12
C PRO A 161 25.63 49.25 -35.44
N PRO A 162 26.53 50.13 -35.94
CA PRO A 162 26.83 51.38 -35.27
C PRO A 162 25.73 52.40 -35.57
N SER A 163 24.78 52.60 -34.66
CA SER A 163 23.97 53.81 -34.70
C SER A 163 23.53 54.29 -33.32
N GLN A 164 23.74 55.59 -33.12
CA GLN A 164 23.27 56.43 -32.03
C GLN A 164 24.07 56.33 -30.71
N ARG A 165 25.30 56.87 -30.83
CA ARG A 165 26.00 57.55 -29.74
C ARG A 165 25.03 58.48 -29.00
N ARG A 166 24.48 58.03 -27.88
CA ARG A 166 24.17 58.93 -26.78
C ARG A 166 25.47 59.08 -26.00
N ASP A 167 25.97 60.29 -25.91
CA ASP A 167 27.16 60.69 -25.15
C ASP A 167 27.11 60.23 -23.69
N ARG A 168 27.36 58.93 -23.45
CA ARG A 168 27.62 58.41 -22.11
C ARG A 168 29.03 58.87 -21.77
N LYS A 169 29.11 59.99 -21.06
CA LYS A 169 30.34 60.52 -20.46
C LYS A 169 31.14 59.34 -19.87
N PRO A 170 32.45 59.25 -20.13
CA PRO A 170 33.22 58.11 -19.68
C PRO A 170 33.10 57.99 -18.16
N LEU A 171 32.71 56.79 -17.72
CA LEU A 171 32.43 56.48 -16.33
C LEU A 171 33.71 56.72 -15.51
N LYS A 172 33.74 57.82 -14.76
CA LYS A 172 34.88 58.21 -13.90
C LYS A 172 34.69 57.62 -12.52
N CYS A 173 35.71 56.93 -12.02
CA CYS A 173 35.74 56.46 -10.66
C CYS A 173 35.76 57.64 -9.67
N PHE A 174 34.75 57.74 -8.81
CA PHE A 174 34.67 58.79 -7.78
C PHE A 174 35.75 58.69 -6.68
N TYR A 175 36.46 57.56 -6.58
CA TYR A 175 37.53 57.37 -5.59
C TYR A 175 38.91 57.78 -6.12
N CYS A 176 39.31 57.29 -7.30
CA CYS A 176 40.66 57.52 -7.84
C CYS A 176 40.70 58.52 -9.01
N GLY A 177 39.54 58.94 -9.52
CA GLY A 177 39.41 59.86 -10.63
C GLY A 177 39.76 59.28 -12.01
N ARG A 178 40.11 58.00 -12.14
CA ARG A 178 40.41 57.35 -13.43
C ARG A 178 39.13 56.89 -14.13
N LEU A 179 39.16 56.84 -15.46
CA LEU A 179 38.06 56.38 -16.29
C LEU A 179 38.05 54.83 -16.40
N GLY A 180 36.89 54.25 -16.70
CA GLY A 180 36.74 52.84 -17.05
C GLY A 180 36.33 51.89 -15.92
N HIS A 181 36.10 52.40 -14.70
CA HIS A 181 35.53 51.63 -13.58
C HIS A 181 34.81 52.57 -12.59
N ILE A 182 33.94 52.00 -11.74
CA ILE A 182 33.25 52.73 -10.65
C ILE A 182 33.96 52.57 -9.31
N ALA A 183 33.59 53.38 -8.31
CA ALA A 183 34.24 53.38 -7.00
C ALA A 183 34.14 52.04 -6.23
N SER A 184 33.14 51.20 -6.52
CA SER A 184 33.04 49.84 -5.97
C SER A 184 34.08 48.88 -6.53
N GLU A 185 34.52 49.10 -7.77
CA GLU A 185 35.50 48.27 -8.48
C GLU A 185 36.92 48.84 -8.40
N CYS A 186 37.12 49.92 -7.64
CA CYS A 186 38.40 50.60 -7.58
C CYS A 186 39.45 49.80 -6.78
N GLN A 187 40.49 49.34 -7.47
CA GLN A 187 41.58 48.57 -6.85
C GLN A 187 42.29 49.34 -5.72
N ARG A 188 42.57 50.65 -5.90
CA ARG A 188 43.15 51.50 -4.84
C ARG A 188 42.27 51.61 -3.59
N LYS A 189 40.94 51.48 -3.73
CA LYS A 189 40.02 51.48 -2.58
C LYS A 189 40.14 50.16 -1.82
N LYS A 190 40.24 49.04 -2.53
CA LYS A 190 40.45 47.71 -1.96
C LYS A 190 41.80 47.63 -1.23
N GLU A 191 42.87 48.14 -1.85
CA GLU A 191 44.22 48.18 -1.26
C GLU A 191 44.29 49.01 0.03
N ARG A 192 43.59 50.15 0.10
CA ARG A 192 43.55 50.99 1.31
C ARG A 192 42.72 50.37 2.44
N LEU A 193 41.65 49.66 2.09
CA LEU A 193 40.87 48.88 3.07
C LEU A 193 41.67 47.69 3.62
N SER A 194 42.52 47.06 2.79
CA SER A 194 43.42 46.00 3.25
C SER A 194 44.67 46.50 4.00
N ALA A 195 45.11 47.74 3.76
CA ALA A 195 46.29 48.33 4.42
C ALA A 195 45.96 49.14 5.69
N GLY A 196 44.69 49.17 6.11
CA GLY A 196 44.18 49.98 7.23
C GLY A 196 44.27 49.34 8.62
N TRP A 197 45.13 48.34 8.84
CA TRP A 197 45.42 47.79 10.17
C TRP A 197 46.92 47.81 10.45
N SER A 198 47.46 49.00 10.71
CA SER A 198 48.66 49.14 11.53
C SER A 198 48.63 50.48 12.24
N ALA A 199 48.22 50.45 13.51
CA ALA A 199 48.29 51.56 14.44
C ALA A 199 49.46 51.31 15.40
N LYS A 200 50.66 51.73 14.97
CA LYS A 200 51.76 52.36 15.72
C LYS A 200 53.02 52.30 14.88
#